data_AF-A0A6J4VUD7-F1
#
_entry.id   AF-A0A6J4VUD7-F1
#
_cell.length_a   1.000
_cell.length_b   1.000
_cell.length_c   1.000
_cell.angle_alpha   90.00
_cell.angle_beta   90.00
_cell.angle_gamma   90.00
#
_symmetry.space_group_name_H-M   'P 1'
#
loop_
_entity.id
_entity.type
_entity.pdbx_description
1 polymer ?
#
loop_
_entity_poly.entity_id
_entity_poly.type
_entity_poly.pdbx_seq_one_letter_code
_entity_poly.pdbx_strand_id
1 'polypeptide(L)'
;MSPRVFIQTMITLASASLGLIAALAWNDAIRATIQQLLGGDDSLGALYIYAILATVIAVLVLMMLARVASRVGGESIITREAEG
;
A
#
# COMPACT_ATOMS: atom_id res chain seq x y z
N MET A 1 29.61 10.16 5.48
CA MET A 1 28.38 9.60 4.87
C MET A 1 28.42 9.91 3.39
N SER A 2 28.21 8.92 2.50
CA SER A 2 28.24 9.20 1.06
C SER A 2 26.95 9.93 0.62
N PRO A 3 27.00 10.86 -0.35
CA PRO A 3 25.82 11.61 -0.80
C PRO A 3 24.65 10.71 -1.23
N ARG A 4 24.95 9.55 -1.82
CA ARG A 4 23.94 8.56 -2.24
C ARG A 4 23.15 7.99 -1.07
N VAL A 5 23.83 7.60 0.01
CA VAL A 5 23.19 7.03 1.20
C VAL A 5 22.32 8.09 1.88
N PHE A 6 22.77 9.35 1.93
CA PHE A 6 21.97 10.45 2.47
C PHE A 6 20.65 10.62 1.71
N ILE A 7 20.69 10.67 0.37
CA ILE A 7 19.49 10.80 -0.47
C ILE A 7 18.56 9.58 -0.31
N GLN A 8 19.11 8.36 -0.27
CA GLN A 8 18.31 7.15 -0.05
C GLN A 8 17.57 7.20 1.31
N THR A 9 18.26 7.59 2.38
CA THR A 9 17.63 7.75 3.70
C THR A 9 16.51 8.79 3.68
N MET A 10 16.73 9.93 3.01
CA MET A 10 15.68 10.96 2.85
C MET A 10 14.47 10.45 2.06
N ILE A 11 14.69 9.71 0.97
CA ILE A 11 13.62 9.09 0.19
C ILE A 11 12.83 8.10 1.05
N THR A 12 13.51 7.24 1.82
CA THR A 12 12.84 6.26 2.69
C THR A 12 11.99 6.95 3.75
N LEU A 13 12.53 7.96 4.43
CA LEU A 13 11.79 8.73 5.45
C LEU A 13 10.58 9.46 4.85
N ALA A 14 10.75 10.11 3.70
CA ALA A 14 9.67 10.80 3.00
C ALA A 14 8.59 9.81 2.51
N SER A 15 9.00 8.65 1.96
CA SER A 15 8.07 7.63 1.48
C SER A 15 7.27 7.03 2.64
N ALA A 16 7.89 6.82 3.80
CA ALA A 16 7.21 6.31 4.99
C ALA A 16 6.17 7.31 5.53
N SER A 17 6.54 8.59 5.66
CA SER A 17 5.60 9.62 6.15
C SER A 17 4.46 9.87 5.15
N LEU A 18 4.74 9.93 3.85
CA LEU A 18 3.72 10.04 2.81
C LEU A 18 2.83 8.80 2.74
N GLY A 19 3.39 7.61 2.93
CA GLY A 19 2.63 6.36 3.00
C GLY A 19 1.62 6.37 4.17
N LEU A 20 2.03 6.88 5.33
CA LEU A 20 1.14 7.05 6.49
C LEU A 20 0.01 8.04 6.18
N ILE A 21 0.34 9.21 5.64
CA ILE A 21 -0.65 10.23 5.27
C ILE A 21 -1.63 9.68 4.24
N ALA A 22 -1.14 8.97 3.22
CA ALA A 22 -1.97 8.34 2.21
C ALA A 22 -2.90 7.28 2.82
N ALA A 23 -2.40 6.42 3.72
CA ALA A 23 -3.23 5.43 4.39
C ALA A 23 -4.38 6.06 5.18
N LEU A 24 -4.12 7.16 5.88
CA LEU A 24 -5.14 7.90 6.63
C LEU A 24 -6.15 8.59 5.68
N ALA A 25 -5.66 9.31 4.67
CA ALA A 25 -6.53 10.04 3.74
C ALA A 25 -7.45 9.10 2.95
N TRP A 26 -6.96 7.92 2.54
CA TRP A 26 -7.79 6.94 1.85
C TRP A 26 -8.83 6.28 2.77
N ASN A 27 -8.52 6.05 4.05
CA ASN A 27 -9.50 5.57 5.03
C ASN A 27 -10.66 6.57 5.16
N ASP A 28 -10.33 7.85 5.39
CA ASP A 28 -11.33 8.91 5.52
C ASP A 28 -12.14 9.10 4.23
N ALA A 29 -11.49 9.07 3.07
CA ALA A 29 -12.17 9.19 1.77
C ALA A 29 -13.17 8.05 1.52
N ILE A 30 -12.81 6.81 1.82
CA ILE A 30 -13.70 5.65 1.68
C ILE A 30 -14.90 5.80 2.63
N ARG A 31 -14.67 6.18 3.90
CA ARG A 31 -15.76 6.44 4.87
C ARG A 31 -16.71 7.52 4.38
N ALA A 32 -16.17 8.68 3.99
CA ALA A 32 -16.98 9.80 3.50
C ALA A 32 -17.77 9.43 2.23
N THR A 33 -17.18 8.64 1.34
CA THR A 33 -17.88 8.14 0.15
C THR A 33 -19.04 7.22 0.52
N ILE A 34 -18.82 6.28 1.45
CA ILE A 34 -19.87 5.37 1.94
C ILE A 34 -20.99 6.16 2.62
N GLN A 35 -20.65 7.13 3.46
CA GLN A 35 -21.63 8.01 4.11
C GLN A 35 -22.49 8.74 3.09
N GLN A 36 -21.88 9.35 2.06
CA GLN A 36 -22.60 10.11 1.04
C GLN A 36 -23.45 9.22 0.12
N LEU A 37 -22.95 8.05 -0.30
CA LEU A 37 -23.67 7.17 -1.24
C LEU A 37 -24.73 6.29 -0.57
N LEU A 38 -24.48 5.84 0.66
CA LEU A 38 -25.30 4.81 1.33
C LEU A 38 -26.07 5.34 2.54
N GLY A 39 -25.85 6.58 2.97
CA GLY A 39 -26.73 7.30 3.89
C GLY A 39 -26.75 6.80 5.33
N GLY A 40 -25.70 6.10 5.79
CA GLY A 40 -25.64 5.58 7.15
C GLY A 40 -24.25 5.73 7.75
N ASP A 41 -24.06 6.75 8.59
CA ASP A 41 -22.77 7.06 9.21
C ASP A 41 -22.31 5.95 10.18
N ASP A 42 -23.28 5.33 10.88
CA ASP A 42 -23.04 4.33 11.94
C ASP A 42 -23.94 3.10 11.85
N SER A 43 -24.59 2.87 10.70
CA SER A 43 -25.30 1.61 10.52
C SER A 43 -24.30 0.45 10.46
N LEU A 44 -24.60 -0.66 11.13
CA LEU A 44 -23.79 -1.88 11.03
C LEU A 44 -23.53 -2.27 9.56
N GLY A 45 -24.52 -2.06 8.68
CA GLY A 45 -24.38 -2.28 7.24
C GLY A 45 -23.27 -1.45 6.60
N ALA A 46 -23.18 -0.15 6.90
CA ALA A 46 -22.13 0.73 6.38
C ALA A 46 -20.73 0.32 6.88
N LEU A 47 -20.61 -0.11 8.13
CA LEU A 47 -19.35 -0.62 8.70
C LEU A 47 -18.88 -1.91 8.02
N TYR A 48 -19.81 -2.84 7.76
CA TYR A 48 -19.48 -4.07 7.03
C TYR A 48 -19.09 -3.78 5.57
N ILE A 49 -19.79 -2.86 4.89
CA ILE A 49 -19.44 -2.44 3.53
C ILE A 49 -18.04 -1.82 3.50
N TYR A 50 -17.75 -0.91 4.43
CA TYR A 50 -16.41 -0.33 4.60
C TYR A 50 -15.34 -1.41 4.77
N ALA A 51 -15.55 -2.36 5.69
CA ALA A 51 -14.57 -3.42 5.97
C ALA A 51 -14.29 -4.31 4.74
N ILE A 52 -15.34 -4.70 4.01
CA ILE A 52 -15.22 -5.52 2.80
C ILE A 52 -14.47 -4.74 1.71
N LEU A 53 -14.87 -3.49 1.44
CA LEU A 53 -14.24 -2.66 0.42
C LEU A 53 -12.75 -2.40 0.72
N ALA A 54 -12.44 -2.01 1.96
CA ALA A 54 -11.06 -1.79 2.38
C ALA A 54 -10.21 -3.07 2.23
N THR A 55 -10.76 -4.23 2.56
CA THR A 55 -10.06 -5.53 2.41
C THR A 55 -9.81 -5.87 0.95
N VAL A 56 -10.81 -5.69 0.08
CA VAL A 56 -10.66 -5.92 -1.37
C VAL A 56 -9.56 -5.03 -1.95
N ILE A 57 -9.58 -3.74 -1.62
CA ILE A 57 -8.55 -2.78 -2.07
C ILE A 57 -7.17 -3.22 -1.56
N ALA A 58 -7.05 -3.56 -0.27
CA ALA A 58 -5.78 -3.99 0.31
C ALA A 58 -5.22 -5.24 -0.38
N VAL A 59 -6.06 -6.24 -0.65
CA VAL A 59 -5.67 -7.47 -1.36
C VAL A 59 -5.22 -7.16 -2.80
N LEU A 60 -5.94 -6.30 -3.53
CA LEU A 60 -5.55 -5.87 -4.88
C LEU A 60 -4.18 -5.17 -4.90
N VAL A 61 -3.95 -4.25 -3.95
CA VAL A 61 -2.66 -3.56 -3.81
C VAL A 61 -1.55 -4.55 -3.48
N LEU A 62 -1.77 -5.46 -2.53
CA LEU A 62 -0.80 -6.49 -2.16
C LEU A 62 -0.46 -7.40 -3.34
N MET A 63 -1.44 -7.84 -4.12
CA MET A 63 -1.21 -8.64 -5.32
C MET A 63 -0.41 -7.87 -6.38
N MET A 64 -0.70 -6.58 -6.57
CA MET A 64 0.07 -5.73 -7.49
C MET A 64 1.52 -5.60 -7.04
N LEU A 65 1.76 -5.32 -5.76
CA LEU A 65 3.10 -5.22 -5.19
C LEU A 65 3.86 -6.55 -5.28
N ALA A 66 3.21 -7.68 -4.99
CA ALA A 66 3.79 -9.01 -5.12
C ALA A 66 4.25 -9.30 -6.56
N ARG A 67 3.43 -8.91 -7.56
CA ARG A 67 3.76 -9.06 -8.98
C ARG A 67 4.92 -8.15 -9.43
N VAL A 68 5.02 -6.95 -8.88
CA VAL A 68 6.15 -6.05 -9.17
C VAL A 68 7.42 -6.61 -8.53
N ALA A 69 7.35 -7.06 -7.27
CA ALA A 69 8.47 -7.66 -6.57
C ALA A 69 9.01 -8.91 -7.29
N SER A 70 8.13 -9.78 -7.81
CA SER A 70 8.56 -10.96 -8.56
C SER A 70 9.29 -10.63 -9.86
N ARG A 71 8.94 -9.50 -10.51
CA ARG A 71 9.64 -9.03 -11.72
C ARG A 71 11.00 -8.43 -11.41
N VAL A 72 11.12 -7.71 -10.31
CA VAL A 72 12.38 -7.05 -9.91
C VAL A 72 13.36 -8.03 -9.26
N GLY A 73 12.88 -9.03 -8.50
CA GLY A 73 13.70 -10.04 -7.83
C GLY A 73 14.02 -11.29 -8.67
N GLY A 74 13.28 -11.54 -9.75
CA GLY A 74 13.39 -12.76 -10.56
C GLY A 74 14.67 -12.88 -11.41
N GLU A 75 15.35 -11.77 -11.73
CA GLU A 75 16.55 -11.79 -12.59
C GLU A 75 17.88 -11.78 -11.84
N SER A 76 17.92 -11.54 -10.53
CA SER A 76 19.18 -11.32 -9.79
C SER A 76 19.57 -12.38 -8.76
N ILE A 77 18.65 -13.28 -8.38
CA ILE A 77 18.93 -14.30 -7.35
C ILE A 77 19.32 -15.66 -7.97
N ILE A 78 18.82 -16.01 -9.15
CA ILE A 78 19.00 -17.38 -9.70
C ILE A 78 20.35 -17.58 -10.39
N THR A 79 21.02 -16.53 -10.89
CA THR A 79 22.30 -16.68 -11.59
C THR A 79 23.50 -16.90 -10.65
N ARG A 80 23.43 -16.47 -9.39
CA ARG A 80 24.59 -16.52 -8.48
C ARG A 80 24.88 -17.90 -7.88
N GLU A 81 23.93 -18.82 -7.91
CA GLU A 81 24.13 -20.19 -7.38
C GLU A 81 24.62 -21.18 -8.44
N ALA A 82 24.59 -20.82 -9.72
CA ALA A 82 25.03 -21.69 -10.82
C ALA A 82 26.52 -21.54 -11.20
N GLU A 83 27.23 -20.58 -10.59
CA GLU A 83 28.65 -20.27 -10.88
C GLU A 83 29.59 -20.56 -9.70
N GLY A 84 29.11 -21.26 -8.65
CA GLY A 84 29.88 -21.67 -7.48
C GLY A 84 30.33 -23.12 -7.53
#